data_AF-A0ABD0YQ13-F1
#
_entry.id   AF-A0ABD0YQ13-F1
#
_cell.length_a   1.000
_cell.length_b   1.000
_cell.length_c   1.000
_cell.angle_alpha   90.00
_cell.angle_beta   90.00
_cell.angle_gamma   90.00
#
_symmetry.space_group_name_H-M   'P 1'
#
loop_
_entity.id
_entity.type
_entity.pdbx_description
1 polymer ?
#
loop_
_entity_poly.entity_id
_entity_poly.type
_entity_poly.pdbx_seq_one_letter_code
_entity_poly.pdbx_strand_id
1 'polypeptide(L)'
;MSEGLQDIQSQKGGKLHLPFSVVSNKTQETTEKETSRDCKMCRGLNVDVEPQINELEGDGNVEMNVTVKPDLWGLYFETLEVRVPSLQSVFHVPVFVEAKGHPVFFTFAPDNPSPVFSFGSLKHGEGLSHHFTLRNRTCLPIKVAWTTYTIPSGSRHEAEFCLPDVRPKFWMGVDLHNPDDMKFCSIRLMEYFGNQECCTYKIEPSVVYLPPKGEANISATVRTDKCWFDVNHLGTDLLGTAVGLIYVDTNKDYEKGCFRPSGFDLEPLKLQLKTKVQISTLRPLNATREDLTFKVRATDVMLSPKEVYKVSKKLSFRNTGDSVAHVYFSTTEPFEIGGILQIDPSFARELSPCEALLKGGQIVEVRI
;
A
#
# COMPACT_ATOMS: atom_id res chain seq x y z
N MET A 1 -13.21 100.21 14.19
CA MET A 1 -13.50 98.97 13.45
C MET A 1 -12.23 98.15 13.44
N SER A 2 -12.07 97.30 14.45
CA SER A 2 -10.91 96.42 14.65
C SER A 2 -11.47 95.16 15.29
N GLU A 3 -11.82 94.20 14.44
CA GLU A 3 -12.32 92.89 14.84
C GLU A 3 -11.17 92.04 15.37
N GLY A 4 -11.42 91.41 16.51
CA GLY A 4 -10.48 90.49 17.14
C GLY A 4 -10.52 89.13 16.47
N LEU A 5 -9.36 88.66 16.02
CA LEU A 5 -9.11 87.23 15.81
C LEU A 5 -8.84 86.58 17.16
N GLN A 6 -9.71 85.65 17.56
CA GLN A 6 -9.41 84.67 18.59
C GLN A 6 -8.88 83.39 17.94
N ASP A 7 -7.74 82.94 18.43
CA ASP A 7 -7.09 81.67 18.12
C ASP A 7 -8.01 80.48 18.42
N ILE A 8 -8.39 79.75 17.38
CA ILE A 8 -8.92 78.39 17.51
C ILE A 8 -7.72 77.45 17.63
N GLN A 9 -7.36 77.11 18.87
CA GLN A 9 -6.44 76.00 19.13
C GLN A 9 -7.06 74.70 18.62
N SER A 10 -6.46 74.15 17.58
CA SER A 10 -6.64 72.77 17.12
C SER A 10 -6.43 71.80 18.29
N GLN A 11 -7.51 71.30 18.88
CA GLN A 11 -7.47 70.15 19.78
C GLN A 11 -6.80 68.99 19.04
N LYS A 12 -5.64 68.57 19.53
CA LYS A 12 -4.94 67.35 19.10
C LYS A 12 -5.95 66.20 19.16
N GLY A 13 -6.22 65.59 18.02
CA GLY A 13 -7.04 64.38 17.92
C GLY A 13 -6.46 63.30 18.85
N GLY A 14 -7.14 63.07 19.96
CA GLY A 14 -6.85 61.95 20.83
C GLY A 14 -7.09 60.68 20.04
N LYS A 15 -6.05 59.88 19.82
CA LYS A 15 -6.21 58.52 19.30
C LYS A 15 -7.14 57.78 20.25
N LEU A 16 -8.31 57.42 19.76
CA LEU A 16 -9.24 56.59 20.50
C LEU A 16 -8.71 55.15 20.43
N HIS A 17 -8.27 54.61 21.55
CA HIS A 17 -7.86 53.21 21.67
C HIS A 17 -9.08 52.42 22.12
N LEU A 18 -9.55 51.48 21.30
CA LEU A 18 -10.69 50.62 21.60
C LEU A 18 -10.19 49.21 21.93
N PRO A 19 -10.33 48.72 23.17
CA PRO A 19 -9.98 47.34 23.47
C PRO A 19 -10.94 46.39 22.73
N PHE A 20 -10.45 45.23 22.31
CA PHE A 20 -11.29 44.12 21.87
C PHE A 20 -10.79 42.80 22.45
N SER A 21 -11.67 41.79 22.47
CA SER A 21 -11.30 40.42 22.82
C SER A 21 -11.87 39.41 21.85
N VAL A 22 -11.15 38.31 21.64
CA VAL A 22 -11.58 37.19 20.80
C VAL A 22 -11.80 35.95 21.66
N VAL A 23 -12.97 35.34 21.52
CA VAL A 23 -13.31 34.10 22.22
C VAL A 23 -13.76 33.06 21.20
N SER A 24 -13.20 31.86 21.30
CA SER A 24 -13.69 30.68 20.59
C SER A 24 -14.88 30.10 21.35
N ASN A 25 -15.96 29.77 20.64
CA ASN A 25 -17.21 29.27 21.24
C ASN A 25 -17.08 27.95 22.01
N LYS A 26 -15.94 27.25 21.92
CA LYS A 26 -15.69 25.99 22.66
C LYS A 26 -14.95 26.15 24.00
N THR A 27 -14.55 27.35 24.41
CA THR A 27 -13.71 27.54 25.60
C THR A 27 -14.51 27.91 26.86
N GLN A 28 -15.55 27.15 27.20
CA GLN A 28 -16.24 27.25 28.50
C GLN A 28 -16.55 25.90 29.18
N GLU A 29 -15.77 24.85 28.90
CA GLU A 29 -15.67 23.70 29.82
C GLU A 29 -14.38 23.80 30.66
N THR A 30 -14.57 24.40 31.83
CA THR A 30 -13.86 24.22 33.10
C THR A 30 -12.34 24.01 33.06
N THR A 31 -11.64 25.04 33.52
CA THR A 31 -10.28 24.99 34.10
C THR A 31 -10.29 24.19 35.41
N GLU A 32 -10.56 22.89 35.36
CA GLU A 32 -10.29 21.97 36.47
C GLU A 32 -8.94 21.29 36.26
N LYS A 33 -8.16 21.26 37.34
CA LYS A 33 -6.77 20.83 37.39
C LYS A 33 -6.57 19.44 36.75
N GLU A 34 -5.76 19.41 35.71
CA GLU A 34 -5.27 18.22 35.02
C GLU A 34 -4.40 17.35 35.95
N THR A 35 -5.00 16.33 36.56
CA THR A 35 -4.27 15.21 37.20
C THR A 35 -4.91 13.84 36.97
N SER A 36 -5.57 13.60 35.82
CA SER A 36 -5.76 12.23 35.34
C SER A 36 -5.33 12.12 33.87
N ARG A 37 -4.49 11.12 33.57
CA ARG A 37 -4.02 10.77 32.22
C ARG A 37 -5.07 9.97 31.45
N ASP A 38 -6.35 10.28 31.66
CA ASP A 38 -7.43 9.71 30.86
C ASP A 38 -7.67 10.61 29.66
N CYS A 39 -7.67 9.98 28.49
CA CYS A 39 -7.73 10.59 27.17
C CYS A 39 -8.76 11.73 27.13
N LYS A 40 -8.29 12.98 27.13
CA LYS A 40 -9.11 14.18 26.89
C LYS A 40 -10.00 13.88 25.69
N MET A 41 -11.32 13.86 25.87
CA MET A 41 -12.30 13.59 24.81
C MET A 41 -11.90 14.35 23.54
N CYS A 42 -11.85 13.66 22.39
CA CYS A 42 -11.57 14.26 21.08
C CYS A 42 -12.45 15.51 20.89
N ARG A 43 -11.90 16.73 21.01
CA ARG A 43 -12.67 17.98 20.96
C ARG A 43 -13.04 18.39 19.53
N GLY A 44 -12.55 17.61 18.55
CA GLY A 44 -12.76 17.77 17.12
C GLY A 44 -11.81 18.79 16.52
N LEU A 45 -11.88 20.04 16.99
CA LEU A 45 -11.06 21.16 16.53
C LEU A 45 -10.63 22.01 17.72
N ASN A 46 -9.33 22.26 17.86
CA ASN A 46 -8.81 23.29 18.75
C ASN A 46 -8.42 24.53 17.92
N VAL A 47 -8.84 25.71 18.36
CA VAL A 47 -8.58 26.99 17.70
C VAL A 47 -7.96 27.96 18.70
N ASP A 48 -6.69 28.28 18.47
CA ASP A 48 -5.92 29.25 19.26
C ASP A 48 -5.85 30.57 18.47
N VAL A 49 -6.12 31.70 19.13
CA VAL A 49 -6.06 33.04 18.51
C VAL A 49 -5.08 33.92 19.29
N GLU A 50 -4.14 34.55 18.60
CA GLU A 50 -3.16 35.46 19.19
C GLU A 50 -3.01 36.76 18.36
N PRO A 51 -3.06 37.95 18.99
CA PRO A 51 -3.35 38.19 20.41
C PRO A 51 -4.85 38.03 20.72
N GLN A 52 -5.19 37.53 21.91
CA GLN A 52 -6.60 37.40 22.35
C GLN A 52 -7.22 38.75 22.74
N ILE A 53 -6.39 39.71 23.16
CA ILE A 53 -6.78 41.05 23.57
C ILE A 53 -5.82 42.02 22.91
N ASN A 54 -6.36 43.06 22.28
CA ASN A 54 -5.55 44.15 21.74
C ASN A 54 -6.35 45.46 21.72
N GLU A 55 -5.66 46.56 21.46
CA GLU A 55 -6.27 47.87 21.27
C GLU A 55 -6.31 48.22 19.77
N LEU A 56 -7.49 48.67 19.32
CA LEU A 56 -7.69 49.18 17.97
C LEU A 56 -7.62 50.71 18.03
N GLU A 57 -6.65 51.31 17.34
CA GLU A 57 -6.64 52.76 17.14
C GLU A 57 -7.76 53.17 16.15
N GLY A 58 -8.22 54.43 16.20
CA GLY A 58 -9.08 54.99 15.15
C GLY A 58 -8.40 54.86 13.78
N ASP A 59 -9.04 54.16 12.84
CA ASP A 59 -8.52 53.74 11.53
C ASP A 59 -7.36 52.73 11.55
N GLY A 60 -7.08 52.11 12.70
CA GLY A 60 -6.06 51.07 12.85
C GLY A 60 -6.52 49.69 12.40
N ASN A 61 -5.57 48.89 11.91
CA ASN A 61 -5.77 47.46 11.65
C ASN A 61 -5.06 46.65 12.73
N VAL A 62 -5.69 45.58 13.20
CA VAL A 62 -5.03 44.59 14.05
C VAL A 62 -5.04 43.25 13.35
N GLU A 63 -3.85 42.71 13.15
CA GLU A 63 -3.64 41.37 12.62
C GLU A 63 -3.79 40.34 13.75
N MET A 64 -4.56 39.29 13.48
CA MET A 64 -4.79 38.19 14.41
C MET A 64 -4.31 36.88 13.76
N ASN A 65 -3.43 36.18 14.46
CA ASN A 65 -2.98 34.85 14.08
C ASN A 65 -3.96 33.81 14.60
N VAL A 66 -4.63 33.11 13.69
CA VAL A 66 -5.53 32.00 14.02
C VAL A 66 -4.83 30.69 13.73
N THR A 67 -4.53 29.92 14.78
CA THR A 67 -3.93 28.59 14.67
C THR A 67 -4.99 27.53 14.91
N VAL A 68 -5.22 26.67 13.91
CA VAL A 68 -6.19 25.57 13.98
C VAL A 68 -5.48 24.22 14.11
N LYS A 69 -5.93 23.38 15.05
CA LYS A 69 -5.39 22.05 15.34
C LYS A 69 -6.53 21.03 15.33
N PRO A 70 -6.87 20.45 14.17
CA PRO A 70 -7.89 19.41 14.09
C PRO A 70 -7.36 18.07 14.64
N ASP A 71 -8.20 17.35 15.39
CA ASP A 71 -7.84 16.04 15.96
C ASP A 71 -8.14 14.87 15.00
N LEU A 72 -9.05 15.08 14.05
CA LEU A 72 -9.55 14.08 13.08
C LEU A 72 -9.65 14.68 11.67
N TRP A 73 -9.86 13.83 10.66
CA TRP A 73 -10.19 14.28 9.30
C TRP A 73 -11.65 14.73 9.22
N GLY A 74 -11.93 15.59 8.26
CA GLY A 74 -13.28 16.09 7.98
C GLY A 74 -13.33 17.61 7.83
N LEU A 75 -14.55 18.11 7.78
CA LEU A 75 -14.86 19.51 7.66
C LEU A 75 -15.33 20.03 9.02
N TYR A 76 -14.61 21.00 9.55
CA TYR A 76 -15.00 21.71 10.76
C TYR A 76 -15.51 23.09 10.39
N PHE A 77 -16.56 23.48 11.10
CA PHE A 77 -17.09 24.82 11.07
C PHE A 77 -17.09 25.35 12.50
N GLU A 78 -16.42 26.47 12.70
CA GLU A 78 -16.37 27.15 13.99
C GLU A 78 -16.64 28.64 13.78
N THR A 79 -17.13 29.31 14.82
CA THR A 79 -17.33 30.77 14.78
C THR A 79 -16.47 31.42 15.84
N LEU A 80 -15.59 32.33 15.43
CA LEU A 80 -14.84 33.19 16.34
C LEU A 80 -15.72 34.40 16.70
N GLU A 81 -15.88 34.65 17.99
CA GLU A 81 -16.55 35.85 18.48
C GLU A 81 -15.51 36.94 18.75
N VAL A 82 -15.60 38.05 18.03
CA VAL A 82 -14.81 39.26 18.27
C VAL A 82 -15.69 40.28 18.97
N ARG A 83 -15.35 40.62 20.20
CA ARG A 83 -16.11 41.56 21.03
C ARG A 83 -15.37 42.87 21.11
N VAL A 84 -16.04 43.95 20.73
CA VAL A 84 -15.54 45.32 20.89
C VAL A 84 -16.45 46.02 21.90
N PRO A 85 -16.08 46.07 23.20
CA PRO A 85 -16.97 46.52 24.28
C PRO A 85 -17.54 47.92 24.05
N SER A 86 -16.76 48.82 23.46
CA SER A 86 -17.18 50.19 23.14
C SER A 86 -18.29 50.28 22.10
N LEU A 87 -18.41 49.28 21.22
CA LEU A 87 -19.43 49.23 20.17
C LEU A 87 -20.67 48.43 20.59
N GLN A 88 -20.67 47.84 21.79
CA GLN A 88 -21.71 46.91 22.28
C GLN A 88 -22.09 45.82 21.26
N SER A 89 -21.18 45.53 20.33
CA SER A 89 -21.41 44.68 19.17
C SER A 89 -20.48 43.47 19.26
N VAL A 90 -21.02 42.32 18.87
CA VAL A 90 -20.26 41.07 18.71
C VAL A 90 -20.18 40.78 17.23
N PHE A 91 -18.97 40.66 16.71
CA PHE A 91 -18.74 40.24 15.34
C PHE A 91 -18.46 38.74 15.32
N HIS A 92 -19.10 38.03 14.40
CA HIS A 92 -18.92 36.60 14.22
C HIS A 92 -18.10 36.35 12.96
N VAL A 93 -16.91 35.77 13.12
CA VAL A 93 -16.03 35.42 12.01
C VAL A 93 -16.11 33.90 11.81
N PRO A 94 -16.70 33.41 10.71
CA PRO A 94 -16.76 31.99 10.43
C PRO A 94 -15.38 31.46 10.04
N VAL A 95 -14.99 30.33 10.63
CA VAL A 95 -13.75 29.61 10.33
C VAL A 95 -14.10 28.23 9.79
N PHE A 96 -13.66 27.96 8.58
CA PHE A 96 -13.81 26.66 7.91
C PHE A 96 -12.45 25.96 7.90
N VAL A 97 -12.40 24.74 8.43
CA VAL A 97 -11.17 23.94 8.45
C VAL A 97 -11.42 22.62 7.75
N GLU A 98 -10.67 22.36 6.69
CA GLU A 98 -10.65 21.07 6.01
C GLU A 98 -9.41 20.29 6.44
N ALA A 99 -9.60 19.29 7.29
CA ALA A 99 -8.53 18.42 7.73
C ALA A 99 -8.45 17.20 6.80
N LYS A 100 -7.41 17.18 5.95
CA LYS A 100 -7.07 16.05 5.07
C LYS A 100 -5.93 15.23 5.67
N GLY A 101 -5.92 13.93 5.37
CA GLY A 101 -4.80 13.06 5.70
C GLY A 101 -5.24 11.64 6.03
N HIS A 102 -4.27 10.72 6.04
CA HIS A 102 -4.49 9.34 6.41
C HIS A 102 -4.34 9.20 7.94
N PRO A 103 -5.34 8.65 8.64
CA PRO A 103 -5.30 8.53 10.09
C PRO A 103 -4.29 7.48 10.57
N VAL A 104 -3.91 6.56 9.68
CA VAL A 104 -2.89 5.55 9.90
C VAL A 104 -1.77 5.74 8.89
N PHE A 105 -0.52 5.50 9.30
CA PHE A 105 0.64 5.61 8.44
C PHE A 105 1.70 4.55 8.79
N PHE A 106 2.59 4.30 7.84
CA PHE A 106 3.77 3.45 8.04
C PHE A 106 4.90 4.25 8.65
N THR A 107 5.50 3.79 9.76
CA THR A 107 6.56 4.54 10.44
C THR A 107 7.80 4.77 9.58
N PHE A 108 8.10 3.85 8.65
CA PHE A 108 9.22 3.98 7.72
C PHE A 108 8.95 4.94 6.55
N ALA A 109 7.70 5.38 6.35
CA ALA A 109 7.31 6.28 5.28
C ALA A 109 6.08 7.13 5.69
N PRO A 110 6.26 8.05 6.66
CA PRO A 110 5.13 8.69 7.36
C PRO A 110 4.27 9.62 6.52
N ASP A 111 4.81 10.15 5.43
CA ASP A 111 4.15 11.13 4.57
C ASP A 111 3.90 10.59 3.15
N ASN A 112 4.10 9.28 2.95
CA ASN A 112 3.83 8.62 1.69
C ASN A 112 2.56 7.74 1.82
N PRO A 113 1.47 8.03 1.08
CA PRO A 113 0.24 7.24 1.14
C PRO A 113 0.35 5.87 0.45
N SER A 114 1.36 5.66 -0.40
CA SER A 114 1.62 4.39 -1.07
C SER A 114 3.10 4.07 -1.16
N PRO A 115 3.77 3.77 -0.02
CA PRO A 115 5.19 3.49 -0.03
C PRO A 115 5.49 2.14 -0.69
N VAL A 116 6.72 2.01 -1.18
CA VAL A 116 7.25 0.76 -1.74
C VAL A 116 8.06 0.03 -0.68
N PHE A 117 7.66 -1.20 -0.38
CA PHE A 117 8.35 -2.13 0.47
C PHE A 117 9.10 -3.16 -0.38
N SER A 118 10.44 -3.10 -0.34
CA SER A 118 11.31 -3.97 -1.12
C SER A 118 11.84 -5.11 -0.27
N PHE A 119 11.65 -6.34 -0.73
CA PHE A 119 12.27 -7.55 -0.15
C PHE A 119 13.67 -7.83 -0.72
N GLY A 120 14.16 -6.97 -1.62
CA GLY A 120 15.43 -7.17 -2.30
C GLY A 120 15.34 -8.29 -3.34
N SER A 121 16.40 -9.10 -3.42
CA SER A 121 16.55 -10.16 -4.42
C SER A 121 16.50 -11.53 -3.75
N LEU A 122 15.58 -12.38 -4.18
CA LEU A 122 15.39 -13.74 -3.66
C LEU A 122 15.57 -14.77 -4.77
N LYS A 123 16.07 -15.95 -4.44
CA LYS A 123 16.08 -17.09 -5.37
C LYS A 123 14.68 -17.70 -5.46
N HIS A 124 14.35 -18.31 -6.59
CA HIS A 124 13.13 -19.12 -6.69
C HIS A 124 13.09 -20.18 -5.60
N GLY A 125 11.92 -20.36 -4.97
CA GLY A 125 11.73 -21.26 -3.84
C GLY A 125 12.00 -20.63 -2.46
N GLU A 126 12.66 -19.48 -2.39
CA GLU A 126 12.91 -18.78 -1.12
C GLU A 126 11.70 -17.99 -0.64
N GLY A 127 11.68 -17.74 0.67
CA GLY A 127 10.75 -16.81 1.30
C GLY A 127 11.46 -15.93 2.32
N LEU A 128 10.95 -14.73 2.51
CA LEU A 128 11.49 -13.74 3.42
C LEU A 128 10.36 -13.02 4.14
N SER A 129 10.54 -12.73 5.43
CA SER A 129 9.59 -12.01 6.24
C SER A 129 10.27 -10.80 6.88
N HIS A 130 9.61 -9.65 6.79
CA HIS A 130 10.06 -8.42 7.43
C HIS A 130 8.93 -7.81 8.25
N HIS A 131 9.31 -7.17 9.36
CA HIS A 131 8.38 -6.48 10.23
C HIS A 131 8.45 -4.97 10.00
N PHE A 132 7.32 -4.30 10.12
CA PHE A 132 7.22 -2.85 10.16
C PHE A 132 6.05 -2.41 11.03
N THR A 133 6.07 -1.14 11.41
CA THR A 133 5.12 -0.59 12.37
C THR A 133 4.11 0.31 11.68
N LEU A 134 2.83 0.10 11.98
CA LEU A 134 1.75 1.02 11.66
C LEU A 134 1.47 1.89 12.87
N ARG A 135 1.19 3.17 12.65
CA ARG A 135 0.87 4.11 13.73
C ARG A 135 -0.42 4.85 13.44
N ASN A 136 -1.26 4.95 14.46
CA ASN A 136 -2.49 5.70 14.45
C ASN A 136 -2.22 7.12 14.94
N ARG A 137 -2.52 8.14 14.11
CA ARG A 137 -2.40 9.56 14.48
C ARG A 137 -3.65 10.08 15.19
N THR A 138 -4.73 9.34 15.21
CA THR A 138 -6.02 9.81 15.71
C THR A 138 -6.18 9.54 17.20
N CYS A 139 -7.16 10.19 17.81
CA CYS A 139 -7.60 9.89 19.16
C CYS A 139 -8.69 8.79 19.20
N LEU A 140 -8.99 8.14 18.06
CA LEU A 140 -9.99 7.08 17.95
C LEU A 140 -9.30 5.72 17.77
N PRO A 141 -9.89 4.61 18.25
CA PRO A 141 -9.44 3.29 17.90
C PRO A 141 -9.71 3.00 16.41
N ILE A 142 -8.75 2.35 15.76
CA ILE A 142 -8.82 2.02 14.33
C ILE A 142 -8.56 0.54 14.13
N LYS A 143 -9.36 -0.09 13.27
CA LYS A 143 -9.13 -1.44 12.77
C LYS A 143 -8.68 -1.36 11.31
N VAL A 144 -7.62 -2.07 10.97
CA VAL A 144 -7.12 -2.19 9.58
C VAL A 144 -7.23 -3.65 9.15
N ALA A 145 -7.97 -3.92 8.08
CA ALA A 145 -8.08 -5.25 7.47
C ALA A 145 -7.27 -5.31 6.17
N TRP A 146 -6.28 -6.18 6.12
CA TRP A 146 -5.33 -6.31 5.03
C TRP A 146 -5.75 -7.38 4.03
N THR A 147 -5.68 -7.01 2.75
CA THR A 147 -5.75 -7.94 1.62
C THR A 147 -4.52 -7.74 0.74
N THR A 148 -3.97 -8.81 0.19
CA THR A 148 -2.83 -8.75 -0.72
C THR A 148 -3.26 -9.12 -2.13
N TYR A 149 -2.70 -8.40 -3.08
CA TYR A 149 -2.95 -8.57 -4.50
C TYR A 149 -1.61 -8.75 -5.20
N THR A 150 -1.60 -9.56 -6.25
CA THR A 150 -0.48 -9.59 -7.19
C THR A 150 -0.91 -8.94 -8.49
N ILE A 151 -0.01 -8.14 -9.04
CA ILE A 151 -0.21 -7.58 -10.36
C ILE A 151 0.32 -8.65 -11.32
N PRO A 152 -0.54 -9.29 -12.14
CA PRO A 152 -0.04 -10.20 -13.16
C PRO A 152 0.97 -9.45 -14.03
N SER A 153 2.18 -10.02 -14.15
CA SER A 153 3.22 -9.49 -15.02
C SER A 153 2.63 -9.29 -16.41
N GLY A 154 2.87 -8.12 -17.01
CA GLY A 154 2.32 -7.71 -18.30
C GLY A 154 2.77 -8.54 -19.51
N SER A 155 3.29 -9.76 -19.33
CA SER A 155 3.58 -10.70 -20.43
C SER A 155 2.26 -11.23 -20.96
N ARG A 156 1.74 -10.50 -21.94
CA ARG A 156 0.48 -10.67 -22.64
C ARG A 156 0.47 -11.86 -23.62
N HIS A 157 1.35 -12.84 -23.44
CA HIS A 157 1.48 -14.00 -24.33
C HIS A 157 1.47 -15.29 -23.49
N GLU A 158 0.61 -16.23 -23.89
CA GLU A 158 0.62 -17.64 -23.47
C GLU A 158 0.02 -18.01 -22.10
N ALA A 159 -1.16 -17.47 -21.79
CA ALA A 159 -2.17 -18.34 -21.16
C ALA A 159 -3.18 -18.71 -22.26
N GLU A 160 -3.16 -19.96 -22.72
CA GLU A 160 -4.25 -20.56 -23.53
C GLU A 160 -5.56 -20.69 -22.74
N PHE A 161 -5.63 -20.13 -21.53
CA PHE A 161 -6.88 -19.92 -20.81
C PHE A 161 -7.26 -18.44 -20.88
N CYS A 162 -8.33 -18.21 -21.65
CA CYS A 162 -9.08 -16.97 -21.74
C CYS A 162 -9.50 -16.47 -20.34
N LEU A 163 -8.71 -15.61 -19.71
CA LEU A 163 -9.30 -14.56 -18.91
C LEU A 163 -9.73 -13.45 -19.88
N PRO A 164 -10.95 -12.92 -19.78
CA PRO A 164 -11.42 -11.90 -20.70
C PRO A 164 -10.45 -10.72 -20.71
N ASP A 165 -10.09 -10.25 -21.90
CA ASP A 165 -9.17 -9.14 -22.20
C ASP A 165 -9.48 -7.81 -21.48
N VAL A 166 -10.58 -7.78 -20.73
CA VAL A 166 -11.04 -6.66 -19.92
C VAL A 166 -10.57 -6.89 -18.49
N ARG A 167 -9.41 -6.32 -18.13
CA ARG A 167 -9.09 -6.12 -16.70
C ARG A 167 -10.28 -5.40 -16.08
N PRO A 168 -10.84 -5.89 -14.96
CA PRO A 168 -11.88 -5.16 -14.27
C PRO A 168 -11.37 -3.75 -13.97
N LYS A 169 -12.16 -2.72 -14.25
CA LYS A 169 -11.78 -1.34 -13.88
C LYS A 169 -11.84 -1.14 -12.37
N PHE A 170 -12.63 -1.96 -11.68
CA PHE A 170 -12.87 -1.90 -10.26
C PHE A 170 -13.15 -3.30 -9.68
N TRP A 171 -12.89 -3.47 -8.39
CA TRP A 171 -13.43 -4.54 -7.56
C TRP A 171 -14.65 -4.05 -6.81
N MET A 172 -15.57 -4.96 -6.51
CA MET A 172 -16.69 -4.71 -5.62
C MET A 172 -16.47 -5.48 -4.32
N GLY A 173 -16.20 -4.76 -3.23
CA GLY A 173 -16.23 -5.32 -1.89
C GLY A 173 -17.64 -5.28 -1.35
N VAL A 174 -18.13 -6.39 -0.79
CA VAL A 174 -19.42 -6.46 -0.11
C VAL A 174 -19.14 -6.84 1.34
N ASP A 175 -19.28 -5.87 2.24
CA ASP A 175 -19.20 -6.09 3.67
C ASP A 175 -20.61 -6.40 4.17
N LEU A 176 -20.84 -7.64 4.60
CA LEU A 176 -22.08 -8.02 5.27
C LEU A 176 -22.01 -7.54 6.73
N HIS A 177 -22.96 -6.71 7.13
CA HIS A 177 -23.05 -6.25 8.52
C HIS A 177 -23.91 -7.24 9.33
N ASN A 178 -23.89 -7.07 10.65
CA ASN A 178 -24.71 -7.90 11.54
C ASN A 178 -26.21 -7.65 11.23
N PRO A 179 -27.10 -8.66 11.28
CA PRO A 179 -28.52 -8.50 10.94
C PRO A 179 -29.26 -7.47 11.79
N ASP A 180 -28.75 -7.19 12.99
CA ASP A 180 -29.32 -6.24 13.95
C ASP A 180 -29.00 -4.78 13.58
N ASP A 181 -28.10 -4.53 12.62
CA ASP A 181 -27.84 -3.20 12.07
C ASP A 181 -28.86 -2.87 10.97
N MET A 182 -29.38 -1.65 10.97
CA MET A 182 -30.28 -1.12 9.93
C MET A 182 -29.67 -1.13 8.51
N LYS A 183 -28.37 -1.41 8.38
CA LYS A 183 -27.65 -1.56 7.11
C LYS A 183 -27.27 -3.03 6.93
N PHE A 184 -28.01 -3.77 6.11
CA PHE A 184 -27.77 -5.20 5.83
C PHE A 184 -26.40 -5.46 5.19
N CYS A 185 -25.92 -4.57 4.33
CA CYS A 185 -24.60 -4.67 3.71
C CYS A 185 -24.07 -3.28 3.31
N SER A 186 -22.75 -3.16 3.22
CA SER A 186 -22.07 -2.05 2.57
C SER A 186 -21.38 -2.54 1.31
N ILE A 187 -21.64 -1.88 0.20
CA ILE A 187 -21.01 -2.17 -1.09
C ILE A 187 -19.99 -1.07 -1.36
N ARG A 188 -18.73 -1.45 -1.54
CA ARG A 188 -17.64 -0.54 -1.89
C ARG A 188 -17.10 -0.89 -3.26
N LEU A 189 -17.05 0.10 -4.14
CA LEU A 189 -16.31 0.00 -5.40
C LEU A 189 -14.88 0.46 -5.15
N MET A 190 -13.92 -0.39 -5.46
CA MET A 190 -12.49 -0.15 -5.26
C MET A 190 -11.75 -0.24 -6.60
N GLU A 191 -10.59 0.40 -6.70
CA GLU A 191 -9.72 0.22 -7.87
C GLU A 191 -9.30 -1.26 -8.02
N TYR A 192 -8.98 -1.67 -9.25
CA TYR A 192 -8.40 -2.99 -9.48
C TYR A 192 -6.93 -3.02 -9.09
N PHE A 193 -6.63 -3.68 -7.97
CA PHE A 193 -5.27 -3.83 -7.44
C PHE A 193 -4.54 -5.10 -7.92
N GLY A 194 -5.19 -5.92 -8.74
CA GLY A 194 -4.66 -7.20 -9.19
C GLY A 194 -5.54 -8.38 -8.79
N ASN A 195 -4.99 -9.59 -8.88
CA ASN A 195 -5.68 -10.80 -8.46
C ASN A 195 -5.50 -10.98 -6.95
N GLN A 196 -6.64 -11.06 -6.26
CA GLN A 196 -6.72 -11.42 -4.85
C GLN A 196 -6.22 -12.85 -4.65
N GLU A 197 -5.62 -13.15 -3.49
CA GLU A 197 -5.23 -14.51 -3.07
C GLU A 197 -4.04 -15.15 -3.79
N CYS A 198 -3.17 -14.36 -4.42
CA CYS A 198 -1.90 -14.93 -4.84
C CYS A 198 -1.00 -15.09 -3.61
N CYS A 199 -0.78 -16.34 -3.25
CA CYS A 199 0.00 -16.87 -2.14
C CYS A 199 1.49 -16.49 -2.10
N THR A 200 1.88 -15.54 -2.92
CA THR A 200 3.19 -14.92 -3.04
C THR A 200 3.47 -13.93 -1.92
N TYR A 201 2.54 -13.02 -1.66
CA TYR A 201 2.68 -12.01 -0.61
C TYR A 201 1.66 -12.27 0.50
N LYS A 202 2.04 -12.00 1.75
CA LYS A 202 1.17 -12.13 2.90
C LYS A 202 1.45 -11.03 3.90
N ILE A 203 0.41 -10.39 4.42
CA ILE A 203 0.52 -9.51 5.59
C ILE A 203 -0.04 -10.25 6.80
N GLU A 204 0.71 -10.26 7.91
CA GLU A 204 0.26 -10.84 9.18
C GLU A 204 0.46 -9.85 10.35
N PRO A 205 -0.55 -9.66 11.20
CA PRO A 205 -1.89 -10.25 11.11
C PRO A 205 -2.72 -9.63 9.97
N SER A 206 -3.70 -10.39 9.45
CA SER A 206 -4.62 -9.90 8.41
C SER A 206 -5.58 -8.82 8.94
N VAL A 207 -5.76 -8.74 10.25
CA VAL A 207 -6.53 -7.69 10.91
C VAL A 207 -5.70 -7.12 12.06
N VAL A 208 -5.57 -5.80 12.09
CA VAL A 208 -4.79 -5.07 13.07
C VAL A 208 -5.70 -4.10 13.81
N TYR A 209 -5.65 -4.10 15.13
CA TYR A 209 -6.33 -3.10 15.96
C TYR A 209 -5.29 -2.11 16.49
N LEU A 210 -5.48 -0.83 16.19
CA LEU A 210 -4.63 0.27 16.58
C LEU A 210 -5.36 1.12 17.62
N PRO A 211 -4.87 1.18 18.88
CA PRO A 211 -5.47 2.05 19.88
C PRO A 211 -5.26 3.53 19.52
N PRO A 212 -6.01 4.45 20.16
CA PRO A 212 -5.79 5.89 20.04
C PRO A 212 -4.32 6.26 20.23
N LYS A 213 -3.75 7.02 19.28
CA LYS A 213 -2.35 7.45 19.24
C LYS A 213 -1.31 6.30 19.36
N GLY A 214 -1.74 5.06 19.20
CA GLY A 214 -0.93 3.87 19.38
C GLY A 214 -0.31 3.35 18.09
N GLU A 215 0.37 2.21 18.22
CA GLU A 215 1.06 1.55 17.13
C GLU A 215 0.89 0.03 17.21
N ALA A 216 1.09 -0.63 16.08
CA ALA A 216 1.10 -2.09 16.00
C ALA A 216 2.17 -2.55 15.00
N ASN A 217 2.84 -3.64 15.34
CA ASN A 217 3.79 -4.29 14.45
C ASN A 217 3.05 -5.29 13.57
N ILE A 218 3.38 -5.25 12.28
CA ILE A 218 2.89 -6.20 11.30
C ILE A 218 4.08 -6.77 10.53
N SER A 219 3.89 -7.92 9.93
CA SER A 219 4.88 -8.57 9.08
C SER A 219 4.37 -8.64 7.66
N ALA A 220 5.25 -8.39 6.69
CA ALA A 220 5.03 -8.77 5.31
C ALA A 220 5.97 -9.92 4.97
N THR A 221 5.42 -10.96 4.38
CA THR A 221 6.12 -12.15 3.95
C THR A 221 5.99 -12.30 2.45
N VAL A 222 7.09 -12.60 1.78
CA VAL A 222 7.12 -13.02 0.38
C VAL A 222 7.53 -14.49 0.28
N ARG A 223 6.94 -15.20 -0.66
CA ARG A 223 7.19 -16.61 -0.99
C ARG A 223 7.26 -16.76 -2.50
N THR A 224 8.43 -17.13 -3.00
CA THR A 224 8.67 -17.25 -4.45
C THR A 224 8.40 -18.66 -4.98
N ASP A 225 8.21 -19.65 -4.10
CA ASP A 225 7.92 -21.04 -4.46
C ASP A 225 6.58 -21.23 -5.19
N LYS A 226 5.66 -20.28 -5.02
CA LYS A 226 4.34 -20.30 -5.64
C LYS A 226 4.20 -19.40 -6.86
N CYS A 227 5.30 -18.78 -7.27
CA CYS A 227 5.34 -17.94 -8.47
C CYS A 227 5.70 -18.79 -9.69
N TRP A 228 4.98 -18.57 -10.79
CA TRP A 228 5.34 -19.08 -12.10
C TRP A 228 6.02 -17.98 -12.91
N PHE A 229 7.06 -18.34 -13.66
CA PHE A 229 7.81 -17.42 -14.50
C PHE A 229 7.88 -17.98 -15.92
N ASP A 230 7.64 -17.10 -16.89
CA ASP A 230 7.93 -17.39 -18.28
C ASP A 230 9.45 -17.38 -18.50
N VAL A 231 9.96 -18.44 -19.14
CA VAL A 231 11.38 -18.65 -19.47
C VAL A 231 11.90 -17.55 -20.41
N ASN A 232 11.02 -16.85 -21.12
CA ASN A 232 11.39 -15.70 -21.96
C ASN A 232 11.54 -14.39 -21.16
N HIS A 233 11.14 -14.39 -19.88
CA HIS A 233 11.13 -13.22 -19.00
C HIS A 233 11.97 -13.48 -17.72
N LEU A 234 13.17 -14.03 -17.91
CA LEU A 234 14.12 -14.35 -16.83
C LEU A 234 14.72 -13.08 -16.22
N GLY A 235 14.05 -12.56 -15.19
CA GLY A 235 14.51 -11.38 -14.44
C GLY A 235 13.39 -10.44 -14.00
N THR A 236 12.21 -10.98 -13.71
CA THR A 236 11.04 -10.14 -13.40
C THR A 236 11.05 -9.67 -11.96
N ASP A 237 10.76 -8.38 -11.82
CA ASP A 237 10.24 -7.83 -10.58
C ASP A 237 8.87 -8.47 -10.33
N LEU A 238 8.75 -9.16 -9.21
CA LEU A 238 7.48 -9.63 -8.67
C LEU A 238 6.82 -8.47 -7.96
N LEU A 239 5.71 -7.99 -8.50
CA LEU A 239 4.99 -6.84 -7.99
C LEU A 239 3.69 -7.28 -7.30
N GLY A 240 3.45 -6.71 -6.14
CA GLY A 240 2.20 -6.87 -5.42
C GLY A 240 1.78 -5.57 -4.77
N THR A 241 0.56 -5.56 -4.28
CA THR A 241 0.03 -4.45 -3.49
C THR A 241 -0.72 -5.04 -2.30
N ALA A 242 -0.37 -4.62 -1.09
CA ALA A 242 -1.20 -4.84 0.08
C ALA A 242 -2.11 -3.64 0.30
N VAL A 243 -3.40 -3.90 0.49
CA VAL A 243 -4.43 -2.88 0.73
C VAL A 243 -5.00 -3.11 2.11
N GLY A 244 -4.89 -2.09 2.97
CA GLY A 244 -5.45 -2.06 4.31
C GLY A 244 -6.72 -1.24 4.34
N LEU A 245 -7.89 -1.90 4.40
CA LEU A 245 -9.17 -1.23 4.60
C LEU A 245 -9.26 -0.73 6.04
N ILE A 246 -9.51 0.56 6.20
CA ILE A 246 -9.57 1.21 7.50
C ILE A 246 -11.02 1.27 7.97
N TYR A 247 -11.25 0.80 9.19
CA TYR A 247 -12.51 0.89 9.91
C TYR A 247 -12.27 1.68 11.18
N VAL A 248 -13.13 2.65 11.46
CA VAL A 248 -13.06 3.47 12.67
C VAL A 248 -14.10 2.92 13.62
N ASP A 249 -13.68 2.52 14.80
CA ASP A 249 -14.59 2.00 15.82
C ASP A 249 -15.10 3.20 16.63
N THR A 250 -16.30 3.70 16.27
CA THR A 250 -16.90 4.85 16.95
C THR A 250 -18.30 4.52 17.46
N ASN A 251 -18.51 4.75 18.75
CA ASN A 251 -19.85 5.01 19.28
C ASN A 251 -20.37 6.35 18.73
N LYS A 252 -21.69 6.47 18.51
CA LYS A 252 -22.34 7.58 17.78
C LYS A 252 -22.09 9.00 18.32
N ASP A 253 -21.45 9.14 19.48
CA ASP A 253 -21.25 10.43 20.15
C ASP A 253 -20.17 11.34 19.50
N TYR A 254 -19.36 10.83 18.57
CA TYR A 254 -18.26 11.58 17.91
C TYR A 254 -18.68 12.44 16.70
N GLU A 255 -19.98 12.63 16.48
CA GLU A 255 -20.52 13.44 15.37
C GLU A 255 -20.66 14.93 15.72
N LYS A 256 -20.53 15.33 16.99
CA LYS A 256 -20.71 16.73 17.39
C LYS A 256 -19.54 17.61 16.90
N GLY A 257 -19.82 18.48 15.94
CA GLY A 257 -18.92 19.58 15.52
C GLY A 257 -17.93 19.25 14.41
N CYS A 258 -18.09 18.12 13.72
CA CYS A 258 -17.32 17.80 12.51
C CYS A 258 -18.24 17.15 11.49
N PHE A 259 -18.36 17.76 10.31
CA PHE A 259 -19.06 17.17 9.18
C PHE A 259 -18.09 16.31 8.37
N ARG A 260 -18.47 15.06 8.10
CA ARG A 260 -17.68 14.13 7.29
C ARG A 260 -18.51 13.73 6.07
N PRO A 261 -18.26 14.33 4.89
CA PRO A 261 -19.03 14.01 3.68
C PRO A 261 -19.05 12.51 3.36
N SER A 262 -17.93 11.82 3.62
CA SER A 262 -17.76 10.38 3.41
C SER A 262 -18.05 9.55 4.67
N GLY A 263 -18.60 10.14 5.72
CA GLY A 263 -18.75 9.47 7.02
C GLY A 263 -17.40 9.01 7.59
N PHE A 264 -17.33 7.75 8.00
CA PHE A 264 -16.09 7.10 8.48
C PHE A 264 -15.40 6.27 7.39
N ASP A 265 -15.87 6.36 6.13
CA ASP A 265 -15.19 5.73 5.02
C ASP A 265 -13.91 6.49 4.72
N LEU A 266 -12.80 5.78 4.87
CA LEU A 266 -11.45 6.28 4.68
C LEU A 266 -10.83 5.68 3.42
N GLU A 267 -9.93 6.43 2.80
CA GLU A 267 -9.10 5.88 1.74
C GLU A 267 -8.27 4.70 2.30
N PRO A 268 -8.23 3.56 1.60
CA PRO A 268 -7.45 2.41 2.04
C PRO A 268 -5.96 2.74 2.10
N LEU A 269 -5.26 2.16 3.08
CA LEU A 269 -3.80 2.14 3.07
C LEU A 269 -3.32 1.29 1.89
N LYS A 270 -2.38 1.81 1.12
CA LYS A 270 -1.76 1.05 0.03
C LYS A 270 -0.29 0.84 0.35
N LEU A 271 0.20 -0.38 0.18
CA LEU A 271 1.62 -0.73 0.33
C LEU A 271 2.05 -1.47 -0.92
N GLN A 272 2.93 -0.88 -1.72
CA GLN A 272 3.48 -1.53 -2.90
C GLN A 272 4.55 -2.53 -2.45
N LEU A 273 4.44 -3.78 -2.86
CA LEU A 273 5.37 -4.84 -2.52
C LEU A 273 6.21 -5.17 -3.75
N LYS A 274 7.53 -5.17 -3.58
CA LYS A 274 8.47 -5.43 -4.67
C LYS A 274 9.51 -6.47 -4.24
N THR A 275 9.70 -7.47 -5.08
CA THR A 275 10.74 -8.49 -4.91
C THR A 275 11.36 -8.80 -6.26
N LYS A 276 12.68 -8.85 -6.34
CA LYS A 276 13.36 -9.34 -7.53
C LYS A 276 13.59 -10.84 -7.39
N VAL A 277 13.14 -11.64 -8.36
CA VAL A 277 13.33 -13.10 -8.29
C VAL A 277 14.47 -13.53 -9.22
N GLN A 278 15.45 -14.21 -8.65
CA GLN A 278 16.57 -14.82 -9.35
C GLN A 278 16.17 -16.23 -9.78
N ILE A 279 15.90 -16.37 -11.07
CA ILE A 279 15.59 -17.65 -11.70
C ILE A 279 16.90 -18.18 -12.29
N SER A 280 17.20 -19.44 -11.99
CA SER A 280 18.35 -20.10 -12.59
C SER A 280 18.12 -20.37 -14.07
N THR A 281 19.15 -20.09 -14.87
CA THR A 281 19.10 -20.25 -16.32
C THR A 281 19.79 -21.55 -16.73
N LEU A 282 19.15 -22.31 -17.60
CA LEU A 282 19.75 -23.49 -18.21
C LEU A 282 20.38 -23.09 -19.54
N ARG A 283 21.68 -23.31 -19.67
CA ARG A 283 22.39 -23.12 -20.93
C ARG A 283 22.62 -24.48 -21.59
N PRO A 284 22.16 -24.71 -22.82
CA PRO A 284 22.54 -25.90 -23.55
C PRO A 284 24.03 -25.86 -23.87
N LEU A 285 24.73 -26.98 -23.68
CA LEU A 285 26.16 -27.12 -23.97
C LEU A 285 26.40 -27.60 -25.41
N ASN A 286 25.52 -28.46 -25.93
CA ASN A 286 25.62 -29.10 -27.25
C ASN A 286 24.30 -28.91 -28.02
N ALA A 287 23.94 -27.66 -28.34
CA ALA A 287 22.71 -27.34 -29.08
C ALA A 287 23.00 -26.57 -30.37
N THR A 288 23.92 -27.07 -31.20
CA THR A 288 23.90 -26.65 -32.59
C THR A 288 22.65 -27.20 -33.27
N ARG A 289 22.25 -26.61 -34.41
CA ARG A 289 21.14 -27.14 -35.21
C ARG A 289 21.34 -28.61 -35.58
N GLU A 290 22.58 -29.03 -35.80
CA GLU A 290 22.92 -30.42 -36.13
C GLU A 290 22.75 -31.34 -34.92
N ASP A 291 23.10 -30.88 -33.72
CA ASP A 291 22.88 -31.62 -32.46
C ASP A 291 21.39 -31.83 -32.19
N LEU A 292 20.54 -30.87 -32.55
CA LEU A 292 19.08 -30.97 -32.40
C LEU A 292 18.38 -31.71 -33.55
N THR A 293 19.06 -32.00 -34.67
CA THR A 293 18.44 -32.66 -35.83
C THR A 293 18.67 -34.17 -35.80
N PHE A 294 17.63 -34.98 -35.64
CA PHE A 294 17.70 -36.43 -35.83
C PHE A 294 17.78 -36.75 -37.33
N LYS A 295 18.90 -37.34 -37.77
CA LYS A 295 19.09 -37.77 -39.16
C LYS A 295 18.99 -39.29 -39.23
N VAL A 296 18.06 -39.77 -40.05
CA VAL A 296 17.85 -41.20 -40.27
C VAL A 296 17.83 -41.47 -41.76
N ARG A 297 18.53 -42.51 -42.22
CA ARG A 297 18.46 -42.94 -43.61
C ARG A 297 17.23 -43.82 -43.81
N ALA A 298 16.46 -43.54 -44.87
CA ALA A 298 15.26 -44.32 -45.19
C ALA A 298 15.54 -45.83 -45.29
N THR A 299 16.70 -46.21 -45.84
CA THR A 299 17.14 -47.61 -45.96
C THR A 299 17.26 -48.30 -44.60
N ASP A 300 17.76 -47.59 -43.58
CA ASP A 300 17.97 -48.16 -42.23
C ASP A 300 16.63 -48.38 -41.53
N VAL A 301 15.63 -47.53 -41.82
CA VAL A 301 14.25 -47.69 -41.33
C VAL A 301 13.58 -48.87 -42.01
N MET A 302 13.66 -48.97 -43.34
CA MET A 302 12.99 -50.02 -44.12
C MET A 302 13.54 -51.42 -43.88
N LEU A 303 14.84 -51.53 -43.57
CA LEU A 303 15.51 -52.80 -43.27
C LEU A 303 15.47 -53.17 -41.79
N SER A 304 14.85 -52.33 -40.93
CA SER A 304 14.72 -52.61 -39.51
C SER A 304 13.86 -53.85 -39.29
N PRO A 305 14.36 -54.89 -38.59
CA PRO A 305 13.56 -56.06 -38.23
C PRO A 305 12.52 -55.75 -37.13
N LYS A 306 12.56 -54.55 -36.55
CA LYS A 306 11.64 -54.06 -35.52
C LYS A 306 10.63 -53.10 -36.14
N GLU A 307 9.39 -53.16 -35.67
CA GLU A 307 8.30 -52.24 -36.07
C GLU A 307 8.64 -50.77 -35.84
N VAL A 308 9.53 -50.47 -34.89
CA VAL A 308 9.97 -49.11 -34.57
C VAL A 308 11.49 -49.00 -34.69
N TYR A 309 11.95 -48.09 -35.56
CA TYR A 309 13.37 -47.73 -35.67
C TYR A 309 13.72 -46.66 -34.62
N LYS A 310 14.59 -47.00 -33.66
CA LYS A 310 14.96 -46.10 -32.57
C LYS A 310 16.29 -45.39 -32.86
N VAL A 311 16.28 -44.06 -32.74
CA VAL A 311 17.49 -43.22 -32.73
C VAL A 311 17.48 -42.42 -31.46
N SER A 312 18.61 -42.39 -30.76
CA SER A 312 18.75 -41.62 -29.53
C SER A 312 19.82 -40.56 -29.65
N LYS A 313 19.57 -39.38 -29.09
CA LYS A 313 20.54 -38.29 -28.93
C LYS A 313 20.64 -37.86 -27.47
N LYS A 314 21.80 -37.30 -27.13
CA LYS A 314 22.09 -36.78 -25.79
C LYS A 314 22.13 -35.27 -25.86
N LEU A 315 21.28 -34.61 -25.07
CA LEU A 315 21.27 -33.16 -24.91
C LEU A 315 21.78 -32.81 -23.53
N SER A 316 22.81 -31.98 -23.47
CA SER A 316 23.42 -31.56 -22.20
C SER A 316 23.07 -30.12 -21.89
N PHE A 317 22.56 -29.87 -20.69
CA PHE A 317 22.21 -28.55 -20.18
C PHE A 317 23.00 -28.27 -18.90
N ARG A 318 23.55 -27.07 -18.78
CA ARG A 318 24.23 -26.60 -17.57
C ARG A 318 23.38 -25.54 -16.88
N ASN A 319 23.17 -25.68 -15.58
CA ASN A 319 22.65 -24.57 -14.80
C ASN A 319 23.72 -23.49 -14.66
N THR A 320 23.52 -22.34 -15.28
CA THR A 320 24.42 -21.18 -15.21
C THR A 320 24.03 -20.19 -14.11
N GLY A 321 22.91 -20.40 -13.42
CA GLY A 321 22.47 -19.57 -12.30
C GLY A 321 23.01 -20.03 -10.95
N ASP A 322 22.94 -19.13 -9.96
CA ASP A 322 23.40 -19.36 -8.59
C ASP A 322 22.32 -20.02 -7.70
N SER A 323 21.12 -20.26 -8.23
CA SER A 323 20.02 -20.95 -7.53
C SER A 323 19.84 -22.39 -8.03
N VAL A 324 19.14 -23.21 -7.25
CA VAL A 324 18.82 -24.58 -7.69
C VAL A 324 17.75 -24.49 -8.78
N ALA A 325 18.00 -25.08 -9.95
CA ALA A 325 17.03 -25.19 -11.02
C ALA A 325 16.23 -26.49 -10.87
N HIS A 326 14.91 -26.36 -10.80
CA HIS A 326 13.98 -27.48 -10.92
C HIS A 326 13.64 -27.65 -12.39
N VAL A 327 14.13 -28.72 -13.00
CA VAL A 327 14.01 -28.95 -14.44
C VAL A 327 13.07 -30.11 -14.68
N TYR A 328 12.02 -29.86 -15.47
CA TYR A 328 11.08 -30.87 -15.92
C TYR A 328 11.32 -31.15 -17.39
N PHE A 329 11.39 -32.43 -17.74
CA PHE A 329 11.54 -32.87 -19.11
C PHE A 329 10.27 -33.56 -19.56
N SER A 330 9.74 -33.10 -20.67
CA SER A 330 8.60 -33.72 -21.35
C SER A 330 8.86 -33.72 -22.84
N THR A 331 8.19 -34.64 -23.51
CA THR A 331 8.25 -34.79 -24.96
C THR A 331 6.87 -35.19 -25.47
N THR A 332 6.64 -35.02 -26.78
CA THR A 332 5.41 -35.44 -27.46
C THR A 332 5.72 -36.56 -28.44
N GLU A 333 4.72 -37.37 -28.76
CA GLU A 333 4.87 -38.42 -29.78
C GLU A 333 5.34 -37.80 -31.11
N PRO A 334 6.29 -38.45 -31.82
CA PRO A 334 6.77 -39.82 -31.64
C PRO A 334 8.02 -39.99 -30.74
N PHE A 335 8.43 -38.97 -29.98
CA PHE A 335 9.68 -39.00 -29.20
C PHE A 335 9.45 -39.52 -27.78
N GLU A 336 10.46 -40.18 -27.19
CA GLU A 336 10.44 -40.69 -25.81
C GLU A 336 11.69 -40.20 -25.05
N ILE A 337 11.58 -39.92 -23.76
CA ILE A 337 12.77 -39.66 -22.93
C ILE A 337 13.31 -41.01 -22.45
N GLY A 338 14.44 -41.43 -23.01
CA GLY A 338 15.11 -42.69 -22.70
C GLY A 338 15.91 -42.69 -21.39
N GLY A 339 16.18 -41.52 -20.80
CA GLY A 339 16.82 -41.41 -19.50
C GLY A 339 17.39 -40.02 -19.21
N ILE A 340 17.60 -39.73 -17.93
CA ILE A 340 18.17 -38.48 -17.43
C ILE A 340 19.37 -38.81 -16.55
N LEU A 341 20.52 -38.23 -16.86
CA LEU A 341 21.76 -38.37 -16.11
C LEU A 341 22.19 -37.01 -15.54
N GLN A 342 22.29 -36.91 -14.22
CA GLN A 342 22.90 -35.75 -13.56
C GLN A 342 24.41 -35.97 -13.46
N ILE A 343 25.18 -35.02 -13.96
CA ILE A 343 26.64 -35.03 -13.97
C ILE A 343 27.13 -33.99 -12.96
N ASP A 344 27.71 -34.49 -11.87
CA ASP A 344 28.47 -33.71 -10.90
C ASP A 344 29.97 -33.95 -11.13
N PRO A 345 30.86 -32.97 -10.86
CA PRO A 345 32.30 -33.18 -10.88
C PRO A 345 32.78 -34.46 -10.16
N SER A 346 32.04 -34.91 -9.15
CA SER A 346 32.45 -36.02 -8.28
C SER A 346 31.76 -37.36 -8.60
N PHE A 347 30.61 -37.36 -9.29
CA PHE A 347 29.87 -38.59 -9.64
C PHE A 347 28.77 -38.32 -10.69
N ALA A 348 28.36 -39.38 -11.40
CA ALA A 348 27.17 -39.36 -12.25
C ALA A 348 26.03 -40.15 -11.59
N ARG A 349 24.80 -39.63 -11.65
CA ARG A 349 23.62 -40.26 -11.07
C ARG A 349 22.48 -40.31 -12.09
N GLU A 350 21.91 -41.49 -12.31
CA GLU A 350 20.65 -41.62 -13.04
C GLU A 350 19.49 -41.11 -12.17
N LEU A 351 18.62 -40.31 -12.79
CA LEU A 351 17.47 -39.69 -12.15
C LEU A 351 16.16 -40.36 -12.58
N SER A 352 15.08 -40.05 -11.88
CA SER A 352 13.73 -40.36 -12.34
C SER A 352 13.50 -39.72 -13.72
N PRO A 353 12.71 -40.34 -14.61
CA PRO A 353 12.69 -40.02 -16.05
C PRO A 353 12.11 -38.65 -16.44
N CYS A 354 11.73 -37.80 -15.48
CA CYS A 354 11.01 -36.56 -15.79
C CYS A 354 11.48 -35.32 -15.02
N GLU A 355 12.32 -35.46 -14.00
CA GLU A 355 12.70 -34.32 -13.14
C GLU A 355 14.17 -34.36 -12.70
N ALA A 356 14.76 -33.17 -12.59
CA ALA A 356 16.12 -33.00 -12.06
C ALA A 356 16.23 -31.72 -11.22
N LEU A 357 17.04 -31.79 -10.15
CA LEU A 357 17.44 -30.64 -9.34
C LEU A 357 18.91 -30.32 -9.61
N LEU A 358 19.17 -29.17 -10.22
CA LEU A 358 20.53 -28.77 -10.61
C LEU A 358 20.99 -27.58 -9.79
N LYS A 359 22.06 -27.76 -9.00
CA LYS A 359 22.80 -26.66 -8.40
C LYS A 359 23.57 -25.88 -9.47
N GLY A 360 23.99 -24.66 -9.15
CA GLY A 360 24.81 -23.85 -10.05
C GLY A 360 26.06 -24.60 -10.52
N GLY A 361 26.30 -24.59 -11.83
CA GLY A 361 27.40 -25.29 -12.49
C GLY A 361 27.16 -26.77 -12.80
N GLN A 362 26.15 -27.42 -12.22
CA GLN A 362 25.83 -28.81 -12.51
C GLN A 362 25.27 -28.99 -13.92
N ILE A 363 25.49 -30.17 -14.49
CA ILE A 363 25.06 -30.54 -15.83
C ILE A 363 24.03 -31.65 -15.73
N VAL A 364 23.00 -31.57 -16.56
CA VAL A 364 22.07 -32.67 -16.82
C VAL A 364 22.19 -33.08 -18.28
N GLU A 365 22.27 -34.38 -18.51
CA GLU A 365 22.22 -34.99 -19.83
C GLU A 365 20.89 -35.73 -19.97
N VAL A 366 20.14 -35.40 -21.02
CA VAL A 366 18.88 -36.04 -21.34
C VAL A 366 19.05 -36.84 -22.61
N ARG A 367 18.69 -38.11 -22.54
CA ARG A 367 18.61 -38.99 -23.69
C ARG A 367 17.20 -38.97 -24.24
N ILE A 368 17.04 -38.44 -25.44
CA ILE A 368 15.80 -38.46 -26.24
C ILE A 368 15.98 -39.51 -27.32
#